data_AF-A0A933G466-F1
#
_entry.id   AF-A0A933G466-F1
#
_cell.length_a   1.000
_cell.length_b   1.000
_cell.length_c   1.000
_cell.angle_alpha   90.00
_cell.angle_beta   90.00
_cell.angle_gamma   90.00
#
_symmetry.space_group_name_H-M   'P 1'
#
loop_
_entity.id
_entity.type
_entity.pdbx_description
1 polymer ?
#
loop_
_entity_poly.entity_id
_entity_poly.type
_entity_poly.pdbx_seq_one_letter_code
_entity_poly.pdbx_strand_id
1 'polypeptide(L)'
;VGVMGQGCPLFEQLPRPEEEQLDTDNDGVLDNVDNCPSNANADQADADNDGVGDVCDNCPAVANNDQADADNDGVGDACEPGAGGDTGNSAVTGKYVSAEPVVVTDSTTDEIHVGCGFCHPDKHTNWLTTQHSKALEALEAVGQGTNAACLGCHTVGFGEEGGFVDRATTNALAGVQCENCHGAGSEHVANIMDPTKYPLHSLDVIGADICGKCHTGDHQPTFDEWSESHHAGGEFWEADAADFLDPNSTRLTSCGLCHSGDYRQLALEEGQTVTSSSLVDYGYTTLDQLHPQVCVVCHSPHRATGLGSNLGEGRDSQLNYPLVAIPDATNDIAEATNPDRFNVCGQCHHLRSDTNKTATGSDTWKKTSRPVHRSGQSNMGNGEMPIPAGTLPLVPNGAHYHFTATPRQCATCHMKPEEQVDPADPTPTNISHKFEVDTAACSDCHPVVNPETLKTTFQNRTQGRLDAIKARLDAKAGQAANWWQYSSSSYGGPAGAQTTLGGYSEADTDKVKQIRYIYYFVLNDGSGGIHNPNYTDDLLRKAEDLLTAIGL
;
A
#
# COMPACT_ATOMS: atom_id res chain seq x y z
N VAL A 1 -15.39 -50.68 6.83
CA VAL A 1 -15.19 -51.82 5.91
C VAL A 1 -14.99 -51.24 4.53
N GLY A 2 -13.74 -51.18 4.06
CA GLY A 2 -13.42 -50.67 2.74
C GLY A 2 -13.63 -51.72 1.66
N VAL A 3 -13.76 -51.29 0.41
CA VAL A 3 -13.34 -52.06 -0.77
C VAL A 3 -12.90 -51.05 -1.85
N MET A 4 -11.68 -51.24 -2.34
CA MET A 4 -11.08 -50.61 -3.51
C MET A 4 -11.50 -51.32 -4.81
N GLY A 5 -11.54 -50.57 -5.92
CA GLY A 5 -10.79 -50.94 -7.12
C GLY A 5 -11.54 -51.54 -8.33
N GLN A 6 -11.15 -50.97 -9.49
CA GLN A 6 -11.11 -51.54 -10.85
C GLN A 6 -12.45 -51.53 -11.62
N GLY A 7 -12.56 -50.99 -12.83
CA GLY A 7 -11.61 -50.85 -13.95
C GLY A 7 -12.26 -51.52 -15.16
N CYS A 8 -12.84 -50.73 -16.07
CA CYS A 8 -13.65 -51.21 -17.19
C CYS A 8 -12.76 -51.67 -18.38
N PRO A 9 -13.05 -52.80 -19.05
CA PRO A 9 -12.10 -53.46 -19.93
C PRO A 9 -12.03 -52.85 -21.33
N LEU A 10 -10.83 -52.98 -21.88
CA LEU A 10 -10.38 -52.67 -23.24
C LEU A 10 -11.33 -53.21 -24.31
N PHE A 11 -11.72 -52.32 -25.23
CA PHE A 11 -12.29 -52.70 -26.52
C PHE A 11 -11.13 -53.03 -27.47
N GLU A 12 -11.13 -54.28 -27.92
CA GLU A 12 -10.23 -54.90 -28.87
C GLU A 12 -10.27 -54.13 -30.20
N GLN A 13 -9.21 -53.39 -30.52
CA GLN A 13 -9.00 -52.81 -31.85
C GLN A 13 -8.33 -53.86 -32.74
N LEU A 14 -8.99 -54.16 -33.85
CA LEU A 14 -8.45 -54.95 -34.96
C LEU A 14 -7.13 -54.32 -35.46
N PRO A 15 -6.12 -55.11 -35.87
CA PRO A 15 -4.90 -54.56 -36.43
C PRO A 15 -5.21 -53.90 -37.79
N ARG A 16 -4.84 -52.63 -37.93
CA ARG A 16 -4.72 -51.98 -39.25
C ARG A 16 -3.56 -52.63 -40.01
N PRO A 17 -3.62 -52.73 -41.34
CA PRO A 17 -2.52 -53.27 -42.13
C PRO A 17 -1.29 -52.38 -41.91
N GLU A 18 -0.11 -52.99 -41.88
CA GLU A 18 1.19 -52.35 -41.82
C GLU A 18 1.23 -51.18 -42.83
N GLU A 19 1.01 -49.95 -42.35
CA GLU A 19 1.64 -48.79 -42.97
C GLU A 19 3.12 -49.07 -42.75
N GLU A 20 3.85 -49.31 -43.84
CA GLU A 20 5.31 -49.28 -43.83
C GLU A 20 5.67 -47.98 -43.11
N GLN A 21 6.11 -48.10 -41.85
CA GLN A 21 6.49 -46.96 -41.06
C GLN A 21 7.70 -46.38 -41.77
N LEU A 22 7.49 -45.22 -42.38
CA LEU A 22 8.49 -44.59 -43.20
C LEU A 22 9.56 -44.03 -42.26
N ASP A 23 10.80 -44.34 -42.59
CA ASP A 23 12.02 -43.77 -42.04
C ASP A 23 12.73 -43.21 -43.28
N THR A 24 12.46 -41.94 -43.56
CA THR A 24 12.80 -41.29 -44.82
C THR A 24 14.32 -41.10 -44.97
N ASP A 25 15.06 -40.93 -43.87
CA ASP A 25 16.50 -40.70 -43.89
C ASP A 25 17.34 -41.91 -43.42
N ASN A 26 16.69 -42.98 -42.96
CA ASN A 26 17.25 -44.25 -42.51
C ASN A 26 18.17 -44.14 -41.29
N ASP A 27 17.83 -43.24 -40.35
CA ASP A 27 18.56 -43.07 -39.10
C ASP A 27 18.11 -44.01 -37.97
N GLY A 28 16.98 -44.69 -38.15
CA GLY A 28 16.39 -45.61 -37.19
C GLY A 28 15.26 -45.05 -36.33
N VAL A 29 14.86 -43.79 -36.56
CA VAL A 29 13.67 -43.13 -36.01
C VAL A 29 12.61 -43.05 -37.12
N LEU A 30 11.33 -43.16 -36.76
CA LEU A 30 10.24 -43.15 -37.75
C LEU A 30 9.75 -41.72 -37.95
N ASP A 31 9.42 -41.34 -39.19
CA ASP A 31 9.02 -39.98 -39.59
C ASP A 31 7.94 -39.34 -38.69
N ASN A 32 7.08 -40.16 -38.05
CA ASN A 32 5.99 -39.67 -37.20
C ASN A 32 6.41 -39.29 -35.77
N VAL A 33 7.64 -39.60 -35.37
CA VAL A 33 8.25 -39.26 -34.08
C VAL A 33 9.65 -38.69 -34.23
N ASP A 34 10.07 -38.45 -35.47
CA ASP A 34 11.37 -37.91 -35.84
C ASP A 34 11.33 -36.38 -35.86
N ASN A 35 12.24 -35.73 -35.13
CA ASN A 35 12.38 -34.28 -35.14
C ASN A 35 13.14 -33.75 -36.37
N CYS A 36 13.70 -34.63 -37.20
CA CYS A 36 14.28 -34.31 -38.50
C CYS A 36 13.96 -35.36 -39.58
N PRO A 37 12.71 -35.49 -40.07
CA PRO A 37 12.27 -36.58 -40.97
C PRO A 37 13.00 -36.72 -42.32
N SER A 38 13.97 -35.87 -42.63
CA SER A 38 14.75 -35.94 -43.87
C SER A 38 16.27 -35.89 -43.64
N ASN A 39 16.71 -35.78 -42.39
CA ASN A 39 18.09 -35.50 -42.01
C ASN A 39 18.48 -36.36 -40.81
N ALA A 40 19.21 -37.44 -41.08
CA ALA A 40 19.51 -38.46 -40.09
C ALA A 40 20.15 -37.91 -38.79
N ASN A 41 19.45 -38.07 -37.66
CA ASN A 41 19.88 -37.80 -36.29
C ASN A 41 19.28 -38.81 -35.30
N ALA A 42 19.83 -40.02 -35.29
CA ALA A 42 19.35 -41.12 -34.46
C ALA A 42 19.35 -40.83 -32.93
N ASP A 43 20.06 -39.79 -32.48
CA ASP A 43 20.06 -39.32 -31.10
C ASP A 43 18.96 -38.31 -30.78
N GLN A 44 18.26 -37.79 -31.80
CA GLN A 44 17.14 -36.86 -31.71
C GLN A 44 17.51 -35.64 -30.86
N ALA A 45 18.74 -35.15 -31.01
CA ALA A 45 19.21 -33.95 -30.33
C ALA A 45 18.36 -32.75 -30.79
N ASP A 46 17.93 -31.97 -29.80
CA ASP A 46 17.12 -30.76 -29.92
C ASP A 46 17.50 -29.88 -28.73
N ALA A 47 18.45 -28.98 -28.95
CA ALA A 47 19.13 -28.24 -27.90
C ALA A 47 18.24 -27.14 -27.28
N ASP A 48 17.29 -26.59 -28.03
CA ASP A 48 16.40 -25.51 -27.59
C ASP A 48 14.95 -25.95 -27.30
N ASN A 49 14.62 -27.22 -27.57
CA ASN A 49 13.35 -27.90 -27.30
C ASN A 49 12.16 -27.34 -28.08
N ASP A 50 12.40 -26.92 -29.32
CA ASP A 50 11.35 -26.45 -30.22
C ASP A 50 10.68 -27.61 -30.99
N GLY A 51 11.27 -28.81 -31.01
CA GLY A 51 10.75 -29.99 -31.69
C GLY A 51 11.24 -30.17 -33.13
N VAL A 52 12.18 -29.34 -33.58
CA VAL A 52 13.04 -29.51 -34.76
C VAL A 52 14.41 -29.96 -34.27
N GLY A 53 15.00 -30.98 -34.89
CA GLY A 53 16.29 -31.49 -34.43
C GLY A 53 17.49 -30.64 -34.88
N ASP A 54 18.55 -30.62 -34.08
CA ASP A 54 19.76 -29.80 -34.28
C ASP A 54 20.37 -29.91 -35.70
N VAL A 55 20.15 -31.03 -36.40
CA VAL A 55 20.71 -31.29 -37.74
C VAL A 55 19.89 -30.73 -38.89
N CYS A 56 18.61 -30.42 -38.66
CA CYS A 56 17.69 -29.84 -39.64
C CYS A 56 17.16 -28.48 -39.21
N ASP A 57 17.49 -28.05 -38.00
CA ASP A 57 17.17 -26.74 -37.46
C ASP A 57 18.07 -25.65 -38.06
N ASN A 58 17.45 -24.61 -38.62
CA ASN A 58 18.15 -23.43 -39.11
C ASN A 58 18.54 -22.45 -37.98
N CYS A 59 18.12 -22.72 -36.73
CA CYS A 59 18.52 -22.04 -35.49
C CYS A 59 18.74 -22.96 -34.27
N PRO A 60 19.79 -23.83 -34.25
CA PRO A 60 20.01 -24.89 -33.25
C PRO A 60 20.17 -24.50 -31.77
N ALA A 61 19.99 -23.24 -31.42
CA ALA A 61 20.07 -22.73 -30.06
C ALA A 61 18.95 -21.74 -29.73
N VAL A 62 18.01 -21.49 -30.65
CA VAL A 62 16.94 -20.50 -30.55
C VAL A 62 15.66 -21.06 -31.16
N ALA A 63 14.73 -21.45 -30.28
CA ALA A 63 13.50 -22.14 -30.67
C ALA A 63 12.69 -21.40 -31.75
N ASN A 64 12.47 -22.05 -32.89
CA ASN A 64 11.73 -21.54 -34.05
C ASN A 64 11.09 -22.69 -34.88
N ASN A 65 10.05 -23.33 -34.33
CA ASN A 65 9.32 -24.45 -34.96
C ASN A 65 8.88 -24.23 -36.43
N ASP A 66 8.72 -22.98 -36.87
CA ASP A 66 8.27 -22.64 -38.21
C ASP A 66 9.41 -22.58 -39.24
N GLN A 67 10.67 -22.63 -38.78
CA GLN A 67 11.89 -22.68 -39.59
C GLN A 67 11.91 -21.58 -40.67
N ALA A 68 11.41 -20.39 -40.30
CA ALA A 68 11.38 -19.24 -41.20
C ALA A 68 12.80 -18.81 -41.59
N ASP A 69 13.01 -18.57 -42.89
CA ASP A 69 14.25 -18.09 -43.49
C ASP A 69 13.87 -17.25 -44.73
N ALA A 70 13.75 -15.94 -44.51
CA ALA A 70 13.18 -15.01 -45.48
C ALA A 70 14.11 -14.78 -46.68
N ASP A 71 15.42 -14.86 -46.48
CA ASP A 71 16.42 -14.60 -47.52
C ASP A 71 17.03 -15.89 -48.13
N ASN A 72 16.67 -17.05 -47.58
CA ASN A 72 17.03 -18.40 -47.99
C ASN A 72 18.55 -18.66 -47.94
N ASP A 73 19.25 -18.08 -46.96
CA ASP A 73 20.69 -18.28 -46.77
C ASP A 73 21.03 -19.52 -45.92
N GLY A 74 20.03 -20.16 -45.31
CA GLY A 74 20.16 -21.35 -44.48
C GLY A 74 20.37 -21.06 -42.99
N VAL A 75 20.33 -19.79 -42.56
CA VAL A 75 20.23 -19.35 -41.17
C VAL A 75 18.80 -18.86 -40.95
N GLY A 76 18.14 -19.33 -39.89
CA GLY A 76 16.76 -18.93 -39.65
C GLY A 76 16.62 -17.48 -39.21
N ASP A 77 15.49 -16.85 -39.56
CA ASP A 77 15.15 -15.46 -39.17
C ASP A 77 15.30 -15.24 -37.65
N ALA A 78 15.10 -16.30 -36.85
CA ALA A 78 15.20 -16.26 -35.38
C ALA A 78 16.65 -16.14 -34.85
N CYS A 79 17.65 -16.49 -35.65
CA CYS A 79 19.07 -16.49 -35.28
C CYS A 79 19.97 -15.81 -36.33
N GLU A 80 19.39 -15.17 -37.34
CA GLU A 80 20.12 -14.47 -38.39
C GLU A 80 20.69 -13.13 -37.90
N PRO A 81 22.01 -12.90 -38.04
CA PRO A 81 22.60 -11.60 -37.75
C PRO A 81 22.40 -10.64 -38.92
N GLY A 82 21.19 -10.11 -39.12
CA GLY A 82 20.99 -9.00 -40.07
C GLY A 82 19.62 -8.81 -40.69
N ALA A 83 18.78 -9.84 -40.84
CA ALA A 83 17.38 -9.69 -41.29
C ALA A 83 16.39 -9.82 -40.12
N GLY A 84 16.56 -8.93 -39.15
CA GLY A 84 15.86 -8.99 -37.86
C GLY A 84 16.87 -8.83 -36.76
N GLY A 85 17.58 -7.69 -36.81
CA GLY A 85 18.75 -7.42 -35.99
C GLY A 85 18.57 -7.88 -34.56
N ASP A 86 19.48 -8.74 -34.15
CA ASP A 86 19.83 -8.94 -32.76
C ASP A 86 20.15 -7.56 -32.15
N THR A 87 19.13 -6.94 -31.56
CA THR A 87 19.24 -5.86 -30.59
C THR A 87 18.24 -6.06 -29.47
N GLY A 88 18.14 -7.27 -28.93
CA GLY A 88 17.65 -7.48 -27.55
C GLY A 88 18.47 -6.75 -26.47
N ASN A 89 19.36 -5.85 -26.89
CA ASN A 89 20.30 -5.04 -26.13
C ASN A 89 19.67 -3.90 -25.33
N SER A 90 18.40 -4.03 -24.96
CA SER A 90 17.69 -3.06 -24.16
C SER A 90 16.79 -3.84 -23.24
N ALA A 91 17.48 -4.50 -22.31
CA ALA A 91 16.98 -5.15 -21.11
C ALA A 91 18.13 -5.72 -20.28
N VAL A 92 19.32 -5.99 -20.80
CA VAL A 92 20.45 -6.42 -19.93
C VAL A 92 21.74 -5.67 -20.27
N THR A 93 21.89 -5.28 -21.54
CA THR A 93 23.09 -4.66 -22.10
C THR A 93 22.87 -3.18 -22.51
N GLY A 94 21.65 -2.68 -22.31
CA GLY A 94 21.25 -1.30 -22.67
C GLY A 94 21.21 -0.35 -21.47
N LYS A 95 20.57 0.81 -21.64
CA LYS A 95 20.27 1.75 -20.55
C LYS A 95 19.45 1.07 -19.44
N TYR A 96 18.54 0.19 -19.83
CA TYR A 96 17.62 -0.52 -18.95
C TYR A 96 18.05 -1.98 -18.74
N VAL A 97 17.86 -2.46 -17.52
CA VAL A 97 18.20 -3.77 -16.96
C VAL A 97 16.94 -4.49 -16.47
N SER A 98 16.81 -5.75 -16.87
CA SER A 98 15.66 -6.60 -16.68
C SER A 98 15.56 -6.97 -15.21
N ALA A 99 14.34 -7.07 -14.73
CA ALA A 99 14.08 -7.66 -13.43
C ALA A 99 14.53 -9.12 -13.36
N GLU A 100 14.44 -9.87 -14.47
CA GLU A 100 14.72 -11.30 -14.51
C GLU A 100 16.18 -11.64 -14.14
N PRO A 101 16.45 -12.80 -13.51
CA PRO A 101 17.80 -13.18 -13.07
C PRO A 101 18.66 -13.70 -14.24
N VAL A 102 18.71 -12.96 -15.34
CA VAL A 102 19.42 -13.31 -16.58
C VAL A 102 20.87 -12.83 -16.49
N VAL A 103 21.78 -13.58 -17.13
CA VAL A 103 23.19 -13.22 -17.32
C VAL A 103 23.46 -13.19 -18.82
N VAL A 104 23.97 -12.07 -19.33
CA VAL A 104 24.33 -11.90 -20.75
C VAL A 104 25.80 -11.58 -20.84
N THR A 105 26.51 -12.25 -21.75
CA THR A 105 27.90 -11.93 -22.08
C THR A 105 27.93 -11.18 -23.40
N ASP A 106 28.48 -9.98 -23.41
CA ASP A 106 28.73 -9.24 -24.64
C ASP A 106 29.89 -9.93 -25.39
N SER A 107 29.59 -10.54 -26.53
CA SER A 107 30.56 -11.28 -27.34
C SER A 107 31.64 -10.40 -27.97
N THR A 108 31.44 -9.07 -27.97
CA THR A 108 32.35 -8.09 -28.54
C THR A 108 33.29 -7.47 -27.51
N THR A 109 32.84 -7.31 -26.26
CA THR A 109 33.62 -6.71 -25.17
C THR A 109 34.07 -7.72 -24.11
N ASP A 110 33.52 -8.94 -24.12
CA ASP A 110 33.69 -9.98 -23.08
C ASP A 110 33.17 -9.54 -21.70
N GLU A 111 32.29 -8.52 -21.67
CA GLU A 111 31.65 -8.02 -20.45
C GLU A 111 30.46 -8.89 -20.05
N ILE A 112 30.26 -9.06 -18.73
CA ILE A 112 29.13 -9.80 -18.15
C ILE A 112 28.13 -8.80 -17.58
N HIS A 113 26.91 -8.85 -18.09
CA HIS A 113 25.78 -8.06 -17.63
C HIS A 113 24.75 -8.95 -16.94
N VAL A 114 24.13 -8.46 -15.86
CA VAL A 114 23.16 -9.23 -15.07
C VAL A 114 21.89 -8.45 -14.80
N GLY A 115 20.75 -9.13 -14.80
CA GLY A 115 19.47 -8.57 -14.38
C GLY A 115 19.36 -8.39 -12.86
N CYS A 116 18.39 -7.59 -12.41
CA CYS A 116 18.23 -7.23 -11.00
C CYS A 116 18.05 -8.47 -10.10
N GLY A 117 17.28 -9.46 -10.56
CA GLY A 117 16.95 -10.67 -9.80
C GLY A 117 18.15 -11.56 -9.48
N PHE A 118 19.27 -11.40 -10.20
CA PHE A 118 20.51 -12.12 -9.93
C PHE A 118 21.12 -11.67 -8.59
N CYS A 119 21.22 -10.36 -8.37
CA CYS A 119 21.77 -9.77 -7.15
C CYS A 119 20.73 -9.60 -6.02
N HIS A 120 19.45 -9.39 -6.38
CA HIS A 120 18.35 -9.12 -5.46
C HIS A 120 17.26 -10.20 -5.51
N PRO A 121 17.59 -11.49 -5.28
CA PRO A 121 16.66 -12.60 -5.51
C PRO A 121 15.42 -12.55 -4.62
N ASP A 122 15.55 -12.08 -3.38
CA ASP A 122 14.42 -11.97 -2.44
C ASP A 122 13.42 -10.89 -2.89
N LYS A 123 13.91 -9.75 -3.37
CA LYS A 123 13.04 -8.66 -3.86
C LYS A 123 12.37 -9.07 -5.16
N HIS A 124 13.12 -9.69 -6.07
CA HIS A 124 12.60 -10.17 -7.34
C HIS A 124 11.51 -11.23 -7.16
N THR A 125 11.78 -12.27 -6.37
CA THR A 125 10.82 -13.36 -6.11
C THR A 125 9.52 -12.82 -5.52
N ASN A 126 9.62 -11.83 -4.64
CA ASN A 126 8.45 -11.19 -4.07
C ASN A 126 7.73 -10.29 -5.10
N TRP A 127 8.45 -9.53 -5.93
CA TRP A 127 7.87 -8.67 -6.95
C TRP A 127 7.10 -9.48 -8.02
N LEU A 128 7.56 -10.68 -8.38
CA LEU A 128 6.84 -11.60 -9.28
C LEU A 128 5.43 -11.97 -8.78
N THR A 129 5.15 -11.81 -7.48
CA THR A 129 3.82 -12.06 -6.92
C THR A 129 2.83 -10.90 -7.14
N THR A 130 3.34 -9.71 -7.49
CA THR A 130 2.54 -8.49 -7.64
C THR A 130 1.75 -8.46 -8.95
N GLN A 131 0.84 -7.48 -9.09
CA GLN A 131 0.17 -7.22 -10.37
C GLN A 131 1.04 -6.39 -11.32
N HIS A 132 2.00 -5.61 -10.79
CA HIS A 132 2.94 -4.84 -11.60
C HIS A 132 3.77 -5.74 -12.53
N SER A 133 4.26 -6.87 -12.00
CA SER A 133 5.00 -7.86 -12.81
C SER A 133 4.18 -8.52 -13.91
N LYS A 134 2.85 -8.35 -13.90
CA LYS A 134 1.91 -8.95 -14.87
C LYS A 134 1.13 -7.90 -15.65
N ALA A 135 1.57 -6.64 -15.57
CA ALA A 135 0.78 -5.50 -16.05
C ALA A 135 0.61 -5.51 -17.57
N LEU A 136 1.63 -5.94 -18.33
CA LEU A 136 1.52 -6.02 -19.78
C LEU A 136 0.65 -7.20 -20.20
N GLU A 137 0.79 -8.36 -19.55
CA GLU A 137 -0.03 -9.54 -19.80
C GLU A 137 -1.51 -9.24 -19.57
N ALA A 138 -1.83 -8.48 -18.52
CA ALA A 138 -3.19 -8.03 -18.23
C ALA A 138 -3.74 -7.11 -19.35
N LEU A 139 -2.90 -6.24 -19.90
CA LEU A 139 -3.24 -5.34 -21.00
C LEU A 139 -3.43 -6.10 -22.33
N GLU A 140 -2.59 -7.09 -22.59
CA GLU A 140 -2.68 -8.01 -23.73
C GLU A 140 -3.97 -8.84 -23.68
N ALA A 141 -4.35 -9.33 -22.49
CA ALA A 141 -5.57 -10.11 -22.29
C ALA A 141 -6.86 -9.35 -22.67
N VAL A 142 -6.83 -8.02 -22.65
CA VAL A 142 -7.94 -7.16 -23.09
C VAL A 142 -7.74 -6.58 -24.50
N GLY A 143 -6.75 -7.08 -25.25
CA GLY A 143 -6.47 -6.68 -26.63
C GLY A 143 -5.84 -5.29 -26.77
N GLN A 144 -5.23 -4.76 -25.70
CA GLN A 144 -4.61 -3.43 -25.68
C GLN A 144 -3.07 -3.48 -25.62
N GLY A 145 -2.45 -4.65 -25.74
CA GLY A 145 -1.01 -4.85 -25.59
C GLY A 145 -0.12 -4.08 -26.58
N THR A 146 -0.68 -3.56 -27.67
CA THR A 146 0.03 -2.72 -28.65
C THR A 146 -0.42 -1.26 -28.62
N ASN A 147 -1.25 -0.86 -27.66
CA ASN A 147 -1.75 0.49 -27.56
C ASN A 147 -0.65 1.40 -26.98
N ALA A 148 -0.05 2.23 -27.83
CA ALA A 148 1.02 3.15 -27.44
C ALA A 148 0.64 4.10 -26.29
N ALA A 149 -0.65 4.41 -26.10
CA ALA A 149 -1.10 5.22 -24.97
C ALA A 149 -1.02 4.48 -23.62
N CYS A 150 -1.05 3.14 -23.64
CA CYS A 150 -0.98 2.28 -22.47
C CYS A 150 0.45 1.80 -22.20
N LEU A 151 1.24 1.56 -23.25
CA LEU A 151 2.57 0.95 -23.13
C LEU A 151 3.54 1.74 -22.25
N GLY A 152 3.43 3.08 -22.23
CA GLY A 152 4.24 3.94 -21.34
C GLY A 152 4.08 3.64 -19.85
N CYS A 153 2.92 3.13 -19.44
CA CYS A 153 2.62 2.77 -18.05
C CYS A 153 2.71 1.26 -17.78
N HIS A 154 2.83 0.43 -18.83
CA HIS A 154 2.75 -1.02 -18.75
C HIS A 154 4.05 -1.72 -19.16
N THR A 155 5.11 -0.97 -19.47
CA THR A 155 6.42 -1.49 -19.88
C THR A 155 7.54 -0.58 -19.36
N VAL A 156 8.78 -1.06 -19.39
CA VAL A 156 9.94 -0.25 -18.98
C VAL A 156 10.39 0.65 -20.13
N GLY A 157 10.42 1.97 -19.89
CA GLY A 157 11.08 2.93 -20.79
C GLY A 157 10.46 3.10 -22.18
N PHE A 158 9.20 2.72 -22.41
CA PHE A 158 8.57 2.85 -23.73
C PHE A 158 8.63 4.29 -24.27
N GLY A 159 9.11 4.42 -25.50
CA GLY A 159 9.33 5.71 -26.15
C GLY A 159 10.64 6.42 -25.74
N GLU A 160 11.41 5.84 -24.83
CA GLU A 160 12.76 6.30 -24.47
C GLU A 160 13.85 5.49 -25.19
N GLU A 161 15.03 6.09 -25.33
CA GLU A 161 16.21 5.39 -25.84
C GLU A 161 16.56 4.19 -24.96
N GLY A 162 16.63 3.02 -25.60
CA GLY A 162 16.94 1.75 -24.96
C GLY A 162 15.82 1.15 -24.10
N GLY A 163 14.60 1.68 -24.18
CA GLY A 163 13.43 1.11 -23.50
C GLY A 163 12.65 0.13 -24.37
N PHE A 164 11.49 -0.32 -23.86
CA PHE A 164 10.61 -1.27 -24.54
C PHE A 164 10.11 -0.72 -25.88
N VAL A 165 10.15 -1.57 -26.90
CA VAL A 165 9.64 -1.34 -28.25
C VAL A 165 8.49 -2.29 -28.53
N ASP A 166 8.77 -3.59 -28.49
CA ASP A 166 7.79 -4.67 -28.64
C ASP A 166 8.26 -5.98 -27.99
N ARG A 167 7.37 -6.96 -27.96
CA ARG A 167 7.62 -8.31 -27.43
C ARG A 167 8.66 -9.10 -28.22
N ALA A 168 8.85 -8.83 -29.51
CA ALA A 168 9.81 -9.59 -30.33
C ALA A 168 11.25 -9.13 -30.07
N THR A 169 11.42 -7.82 -29.87
CA THR A 169 12.74 -7.17 -29.80
C THR A 169 13.20 -6.84 -28.39
N THR A 170 12.27 -6.58 -27.46
CA THR A 170 12.57 -6.07 -26.11
C THR A 170 11.76 -6.76 -25.01
N ASN A 171 11.45 -8.05 -25.19
CA ASN A 171 10.59 -8.80 -24.26
C ASN A 171 11.02 -8.71 -22.79
N ALA A 172 12.33 -8.63 -22.54
CA ALA A 172 12.86 -8.57 -21.17
C ALA A 172 12.57 -7.24 -20.45
N LEU A 173 12.01 -6.23 -21.14
CA LEU A 173 11.44 -4.98 -20.58
C LEU A 173 9.90 -4.96 -20.54
N ALA A 174 9.25 -6.07 -20.86
CA ALA A 174 7.81 -6.20 -20.78
C ALA A 174 7.31 -6.07 -19.32
N GLY A 175 6.19 -5.40 -19.13
CA GLY A 175 5.57 -5.23 -17.82
C GLY A 175 6.14 -4.08 -16.99
N VAL A 176 5.57 -3.85 -15.81
CA VAL A 176 6.06 -2.83 -14.86
C VAL A 176 7.10 -3.47 -13.95
N GLN A 177 8.36 -3.16 -14.19
CA GLN A 177 9.52 -3.75 -13.53
C GLN A 177 10.20 -2.77 -12.56
N CYS A 178 11.34 -3.20 -12.00
CA CYS A 178 12.16 -2.43 -11.06
C CYS A 178 12.42 -1.00 -11.55
N GLU A 179 12.77 -0.86 -12.83
CA GLU A 179 13.25 0.38 -13.41
C GLU A 179 12.14 1.40 -13.69
N ASN A 180 10.87 0.99 -13.70
CA ASN A 180 9.76 1.95 -13.72
C ASN A 180 9.76 2.85 -12.46
N CYS A 181 10.25 2.31 -11.33
CA CYS A 181 10.32 3.02 -10.06
C CYS A 181 11.75 3.52 -9.76
N HIS A 182 12.75 2.70 -10.02
CA HIS A 182 14.15 2.97 -9.67
C HIS A 182 14.94 3.67 -10.79
N GLY A 183 14.34 3.82 -11.98
CA GLY A 183 15.02 4.33 -13.15
C GLY A 183 16.01 3.32 -13.75
N ALA A 184 16.77 3.79 -14.74
CA ALA A 184 17.75 2.99 -15.47
C ALA A 184 18.85 2.42 -14.54
N GLY A 185 19.07 1.11 -14.60
CA GLY A 185 19.94 0.36 -13.71
C GLY A 185 21.31 -0.03 -14.29
N SER A 186 21.61 0.27 -15.56
CA SER A 186 22.83 -0.26 -16.20
C SER A 186 24.13 0.24 -15.56
N GLU A 187 24.21 1.53 -15.23
CA GLU A 187 25.35 2.13 -14.53
C GLU A 187 25.55 1.50 -13.14
N HIS A 188 24.46 1.15 -12.46
CA HIS A 188 24.51 0.49 -11.16
C HIS A 188 25.09 -0.92 -11.28
N VAL A 189 24.55 -1.71 -12.22
CA VAL A 189 24.99 -3.09 -12.43
C VAL A 189 26.45 -3.16 -12.86
N ALA A 190 26.90 -2.23 -13.69
CA ALA A 190 28.32 -2.13 -14.08
C ALA A 190 29.22 -1.72 -12.90
N ASN A 191 28.68 -1.05 -11.88
CA ASN A 191 29.45 -0.45 -10.79
C ASN A 191 28.85 -0.74 -9.41
N ILE A 192 28.54 -2.01 -9.10
CA ILE A 192 27.80 -2.40 -7.88
C ILE A 192 28.43 -1.93 -6.56
N MET A 193 29.73 -1.61 -6.56
CA MET A 193 30.45 -1.14 -5.38
C MET A 193 30.47 0.40 -5.25
N ASP A 194 29.96 1.13 -6.25
CA ASP A 194 29.92 2.59 -6.26
C ASP A 194 28.52 3.09 -5.86
N PRO A 195 28.34 3.62 -4.63
CA PRO A 195 27.05 4.11 -4.17
C PRO A 195 26.56 5.34 -4.97
N THR A 196 27.44 6.05 -5.68
CA THR A 196 27.04 7.18 -6.54
C THR A 196 26.34 6.74 -7.82
N LYS A 197 26.38 5.44 -8.12
CA LYS A 197 25.79 4.81 -9.30
C LYS A 197 24.49 4.08 -8.99
N TYR A 198 24.02 4.14 -7.75
CA TYR A 198 22.77 3.49 -7.40
C TYR A 198 21.61 4.13 -8.17
N PRO A 199 20.64 3.33 -8.64
CA PRO A 199 19.49 3.87 -9.36
C PRO A 199 18.72 4.84 -8.46
N LEU A 200 17.93 5.74 -9.08
CA LEU A 200 17.08 6.68 -8.35
C LEU A 200 16.22 5.93 -7.32
N HIS A 201 16.05 6.50 -6.13
CA HIS A 201 15.22 5.94 -5.05
C HIS A 201 15.62 4.52 -4.59
N SER A 202 16.87 4.12 -4.82
CA SER A 202 17.42 2.85 -4.27
C SER A 202 17.98 3.02 -2.87
N LEU A 203 18.25 4.28 -2.48
CA LEU A 203 18.63 4.70 -1.13
C LEU A 203 17.56 5.59 -0.49
N ASP A 204 16.79 6.30 -1.30
CA ASP A 204 15.85 7.31 -0.81
C ASP A 204 14.41 6.78 -0.84
N VAL A 205 13.59 7.30 0.05
CA VAL A 205 12.13 7.15 0.08
C VAL A 205 11.55 7.54 -1.28
N ILE A 206 10.63 6.69 -1.73
CA ILE A 206 9.95 6.89 -3.00
C ILE A 206 8.85 7.94 -2.78
N GLY A 207 9.01 9.09 -3.42
CA GLY A 207 7.97 10.11 -3.52
C GLY A 207 6.72 9.55 -4.22
N ALA A 208 5.56 10.09 -3.90
CA ALA A 208 4.30 9.66 -4.51
C ALA A 208 4.24 9.94 -6.02
N ASP A 209 5.03 10.89 -6.50
CA ASP A 209 5.14 11.27 -7.92
C ASP A 209 5.61 10.11 -8.80
N ILE A 210 6.41 9.19 -8.28
CA ILE A 210 6.82 7.98 -9.01
C ILE A 210 5.59 7.13 -9.35
N CYS A 211 4.72 6.90 -8.37
CA CYS A 211 3.46 6.19 -8.58
C CYS A 211 2.53 6.99 -9.51
N GLY A 212 2.52 8.32 -9.35
CA GLY A 212 1.74 9.26 -10.15
C GLY A 212 2.12 9.33 -11.62
N LYS A 213 3.29 8.81 -12.05
CA LYS A 213 3.61 8.68 -13.48
C LYS A 213 2.60 7.81 -14.25
N CYS A 214 2.01 6.83 -13.57
CA CYS A 214 1.06 5.89 -14.16
C CYS A 214 -0.34 6.00 -13.52
N HIS A 215 -0.40 6.25 -12.20
CA HIS A 215 -1.66 6.36 -11.47
C HIS A 215 -2.16 7.81 -11.41
N THR A 216 -2.36 8.42 -12.57
CA THR A 216 -2.90 9.79 -12.73
C THR A 216 -3.94 9.85 -13.85
N GLY A 217 -4.78 10.88 -13.84
CA GLY A 217 -5.76 11.18 -14.87
C GLY A 217 -6.99 10.27 -14.84
N ASP A 218 -7.84 10.42 -15.86
CA ASP A 218 -9.22 9.89 -15.86
C ASP A 218 -9.33 8.36 -15.69
N HIS A 219 -8.29 7.59 -16.01
CA HIS A 219 -8.31 6.13 -15.93
C HIS A 219 -7.80 5.59 -14.58
N GLN A 220 -6.99 6.37 -13.86
CA GLN A 220 -6.36 5.98 -12.58
C GLN A 220 -6.09 7.25 -11.74
N PRO A 221 -7.10 8.00 -11.28
CA PRO A 221 -6.88 9.33 -10.68
C PRO A 221 -6.28 9.26 -9.26
N THR A 222 -5.80 8.11 -8.81
CA THR A 222 -5.33 7.85 -7.44
C THR A 222 -4.30 8.87 -6.94
N PHE A 223 -3.29 9.23 -7.76
CA PHE A 223 -2.31 10.24 -7.38
C PHE A 223 -2.93 11.63 -7.29
N ASP A 224 -3.78 12.00 -8.23
CA ASP A 224 -4.44 13.31 -8.26
C ASP A 224 -5.32 13.47 -7.02
N GLU A 225 -6.13 12.45 -6.71
CA GLU A 225 -6.95 12.40 -5.49
C GLU A 225 -6.11 12.44 -4.21
N TRP A 226 -5.02 11.68 -4.14
CA TRP A 226 -4.10 11.72 -2.99
C TRP A 226 -3.47 13.10 -2.83
N SER A 227 -3.09 13.76 -3.92
CA SER A 227 -2.42 15.07 -3.91
C SER A 227 -3.31 16.19 -3.35
N GLU A 228 -4.63 16.04 -3.48
CA GLU A 228 -5.62 16.94 -2.90
C GLU A 228 -5.92 16.63 -1.42
N SER A 229 -5.51 15.45 -0.94
CA SER A 229 -5.77 15.01 0.42
C SER A 229 -4.78 15.59 1.44
N HIS A 230 -5.16 15.53 2.71
CA HIS A 230 -4.26 15.89 3.81
C HIS A 230 -3.07 14.93 3.98
N HIS A 231 -3.08 13.75 3.37
CA HIS A 231 -1.92 12.84 3.40
C HIS A 231 -0.77 13.33 2.54
N ALA A 232 -1.04 14.11 1.48
CA ALA A 232 -0.04 14.79 0.66
C ALA A 232 0.60 16.01 1.34
N GLY A 233 0.31 16.26 2.62
CA GLY A 233 0.94 17.30 3.42
C GLY A 233 0.19 18.64 3.42
N GLY A 234 0.93 19.73 3.23
CA GLY A 234 0.44 21.12 3.34
C GLY A 234 1.00 21.88 4.54
N GLU A 235 0.47 23.08 4.81
CA GLU A 235 1.01 24.02 5.82
C GLU A 235 1.17 23.39 7.21
N PHE A 236 0.27 22.49 7.60
CA PHE A 236 0.35 21.79 8.88
C PHE A 236 1.52 20.79 8.93
N TRP A 237 1.79 20.10 7.82
CA TRP A 237 2.91 19.17 7.72
C TRP A 237 4.25 19.91 7.74
N GLU A 238 4.37 20.99 6.97
CA GLU A 238 5.61 21.79 6.89
C GLU A 238 6.05 22.29 8.27
N ALA A 239 5.10 22.69 9.13
CA ALA A 239 5.37 23.15 10.48
C ALA A 239 5.93 22.05 11.41
N ASP A 240 5.53 20.79 11.21
CA ASP A 240 6.07 19.65 11.96
C ASP A 240 7.39 19.14 11.36
N ALA A 241 7.45 19.10 10.02
CA ALA A 241 8.59 18.58 9.27
C ALA A 241 9.84 19.45 9.36
N ALA A 242 9.69 20.76 9.59
CA ALA A 242 10.82 21.66 9.86
C ALA A 242 11.69 21.20 11.05
N ASP A 243 11.09 20.51 12.03
CA ASP A 243 11.77 20.01 13.21
C ASP A 243 12.22 18.53 13.07
N PHE A 244 11.98 17.86 11.93
CA PHE A 244 12.32 16.45 11.73
C PHE A 244 13.81 16.22 11.48
N LEU A 245 14.48 17.18 10.84
CA LEU A 245 15.92 17.15 10.58
C LEU A 245 16.77 17.71 11.73
N ASP A 246 16.15 18.31 12.75
CA ASP A 246 16.90 18.78 13.93
C ASP A 246 17.23 17.60 14.87
N PRO A 247 18.51 17.19 15.01
CA PRO A 247 18.89 16.09 15.89
C PRO A 247 18.65 16.38 17.37
N ASN A 248 18.39 17.64 17.76
CA ASN A 248 18.02 18.02 19.12
C ASN A 248 16.51 17.99 19.37
N SER A 249 15.72 17.79 18.32
CA SER A 249 14.27 17.71 18.38
C SER A 249 13.80 16.28 18.66
N THR A 250 12.75 16.15 19.46
CA THR A 250 12.04 14.87 19.67
C THR A 250 10.84 14.70 18.73
N ARG A 251 10.65 15.65 17.80
CA ARG A 251 9.50 15.66 16.91
C ARG A 251 9.47 14.46 15.98
N LEU A 252 10.61 14.09 15.41
CA LEU A 252 10.67 12.95 14.50
C LEU A 252 10.25 11.66 15.21
N THR A 253 10.82 11.38 16.39
CA THR A 253 10.48 10.15 17.14
C THR A 253 9.08 10.17 17.73
N SER A 254 8.49 11.35 17.98
CA SER A 254 7.14 11.48 18.57
C SER A 254 6.01 11.59 17.53
N CYS A 255 6.30 12.14 16.35
CA CYS A 255 5.31 12.49 15.33
C CYS A 255 5.61 11.86 13.96
N GLY A 256 6.88 11.55 13.66
CA GLY A 256 7.34 11.06 12.36
C GLY A 256 6.59 9.82 11.88
N LEU A 257 6.24 8.91 12.79
CA LEU A 257 5.49 7.69 12.47
C LEU A 257 4.21 7.94 11.68
N CYS A 258 3.51 9.06 11.93
CA CYS A 258 2.23 9.39 11.31
C CYS A 258 2.31 10.63 10.41
N HIS A 259 3.41 11.39 10.48
CA HIS A 259 3.55 12.68 9.79
C HIS A 259 4.74 12.74 8.83
N SER A 260 5.60 11.73 8.75
CA SER A 260 6.65 11.62 7.72
C SER A 260 6.52 10.27 7.01
N GLY A 261 6.38 10.32 5.68
CA GLY A 261 6.45 9.11 4.85
C GLY A 261 7.84 8.51 4.91
N ASP A 262 8.87 9.36 4.98
CA ASP A 262 10.27 8.92 5.05
C ASP A 262 10.53 8.08 6.29
N TYR A 263 10.17 8.63 7.45
CA TYR A 263 10.30 7.95 8.73
C TYR A 263 9.54 6.63 8.72
N ARG A 264 8.30 6.63 8.20
CA ARG A 264 7.43 5.46 8.23
C ARG A 264 7.93 4.38 7.28
N GLN A 265 8.39 4.72 6.08
CA GLN A 265 8.98 3.78 5.14
C GLN A 265 10.27 3.18 5.71
N LEU A 266 11.19 4.00 6.19
CA LEU A 266 12.43 3.50 6.79
C LEU A 266 12.16 2.62 8.01
N ALA A 267 11.17 2.96 8.84
CA ALA A 267 10.77 2.11 9.97
C ALA A 267 10.18 0.76 9.52
N LEU A 268 9.48 0.72 8.38
CA LEU A 268 8.97 -0.51 7.76
C LEU A 268 10.10 -1.37 7.19
N GLU A 269 11.16 -0.76 6.69
CA GLU A 269 12.29 -1.44 6.04
C GLU A 269 13.37 -1.90 7.02
N GLU A 270 13.79 -1.03 7.95
CA GLU A 270 14.84 -1.31 8.94
C GLU A 270 14.33 -2.13 10.13
N GLY A 271 13.02 -2.13 10.39
CA GLY A 271 12.42 -2.76 11.57
C GLY A 271 12.86 -2.14 12.90
N GLN A 272 13.46 -0.95 12.87
CA GLN A 272 13.96 -0.22 14.05
C GLN A 272 13.55 1.25 14.01
N THR A 273 13.81 1.95 15.13
CA THR A 273 13.51 3.37 15.28
C THR A 273 14.46 4.22 14.43
N VAL A 274 13.90 4.85 13.41
CA VAL A 274 14.58 5.84 12.56
C VAL A 274 14.92 7.09 13.39
N THR A 275 16.08 7.70 13.15
CA THR A 275 16.51 8.94 13.82
C THR A 275 16.71 10.07 12.82
N SER A 276 16.83 11.31 13.29
CA SER A 276 17.14 12.44 12.40
C SER A 276 18.50 12.25 11.71
N SER A 277 19.45 11.61 12.39
CA SER A 277 20.74 11.22 11.79
C SER A 277 20.56 10.16 10.71
N SER A 278 19.66 9.20 10.89
CA SER A 278 19.31 8.23 9.85
C SER A 278 18.84 8.94 8.58
N LEU A 279 17.93 9.92 8.70
CA LEU A 279 17.47 10.70 7.55
C LEU A 279 18.61 11.46 6.87
N VAL A 280 19.52 12.07 7.63
CA VAL A 280 20.70 12.77 7.06
C VAL A 280 21.63 11.80 6.34
N ASP A 281 21.81 10.57 6.84
CA ASP A 281 22.62 9.54 6.19
C ASP A 281 22.01 9.09 4.84
N TYR A 282 20.68 9.19 4.72
CA TYR A 282 19.92 9.05 3.47
C TYR A 282 19.85 10.34 2.64
N GLY A 283 20.68 11.35 2.93
CA GLY A 283 20.79 12.56 2.12
C GLY A 283 19.70 13.62 2.36
N TYR A 284 18.78 13.40 3.31
CA TYR A 284 17.78 14.39 3.71
C TYR A 284 18.41 15.47 4.60
N THR A 285 18.63 16.64 4.02
CA THR A 285 19.26 17.79 4.68
C THR A 285 18.38 19.05 4.66
N THR A 286 17.36 19.08 3.81
CA THR A 286 16.43 20.19 3.69
C THR A 286 14.97 19.71 3.68
N LEU A 287 14.05 20.60 4.06
CA LEU A 287 12.62 20.29 4.20
C LEU A 287 11.97 19.84 2.88
N ASP A 288 12.41 20.40 1.75
CA ASP A 288 11.92 20.06 0.40
C ASP A 288 12.32 18.66 -0.06
N GLN A 289 13.24 18.01 0.64
CA GLN A 289 13.60 16.60 0.39
C GLN A 289 12.76 15.62 1.22
N LEU A 290 12.03 16.09 2.24
CA LEU A 290 11.18 15.24 3.05
C LEU A 290 9.83 15.01 2.39
N HIS A 291 9.25 13.83 2.64
CA HIS A 291 7.96 13.44 2.10
C HIS A 291 6.90 13.28 3.21
N PRO A 292 5.66 13.73 2.94
CA PRO A 292 4.52 13.47 3.81
C PRO A 292 4.07 12.00 3.65
N GLN A 293 2.84 11.65 4.03
CA GLN A 293 2.37 10.26 3.91
C GLN A 293 2.16 9.90 2.43
N VAL A 294 3.12 9.16 1.86
CA VAL A 294 3.13 8.74 0.45
C VAL A 294 2.55 7.34 0.23
N CYS A 295 2.36 6.95 -1.02
CA CYS A 295 1.75 5.68 -1.42
C CYS A 295 2.39 4.46 -0.74
N VAL A 296 3.73 4.43 -0.64
CA VAL A 296 4.48 3.29 -0.10
C VAL A 296 4.32 3.10 1.42
N VAL A 297 3.76 4.08 2.13
CA VAL A 297 3.37 3.91 3.54
C VAL A 297 2.25 2.87 3.65
N CYS A 298 1.28 2.94 2.74
CA CYS A 298 0.13 2.04 2.73
C CYS A 298 0.36 0.80 1.88
N HIS A 299 1.10 0.92 0.77
CA HIS A 299 1.30 -0.12 -0.22
C HIS A 299 2.75 -0.60 -0.27
N SER A 300 2.96 -1.92 -0.36
CA SER A 300 4.27 -2.51 -0.59
C SER A 300 4.52 -2.61 -2.09
N PRO A 301 5.51 -1.92 -2.67
CA PRO A 301 5.79 -2.03 -4.11
C PRO A 301 6.38 -3.40 -4.49
N HIS A 302 6.95 -4.12 -3.53
CA HIS A 302 7.77 -5.31 -3.77
C HIS A 302 7.07 -6.64 -3.53
N ARG A 303 5.83 -6.70 -3.03
CA ARG A 303 5.15 -7.98 -2.76
C ARG A 303 3.63 -7.88 -2.75
N ALA A 304 2.99 -8.96 -3.17
CA ALA A 304 1.63 -9.27 -2.74
C ALA A 304 1.67 -9.60 -1.23
N THR A 305 0.75 -9.01 -0.47
CA THR A 305 0.71 -9.15 1.00
C THR A 305 -0.47 -9.98 1.48
N GLY A 306 -1.53 -10.11 0.68
CA GLY A 306 -2.80 -10.69 1.11
C GLY A 306 -3.51 -9.87 2.19
N LEU A 307 -3.06 -8.64 2.47
CA LEU A 307 -3.63 -7.79 3.52
C LEU A 307 -4.67 -6.80 2.98
N GLY A 308 -4.61 -6.51 1.67
CA GLY A 308 -5.63 -5.77 0.93
C GLY A 308 -6.67 -6.65 0.26
N SER A 309 -6.55 -7.97 0.37
CA SER A 309 -7.45 -8.91 -0.30
C SER A 309 -8.75 -9.10 0.48
N ASN A 310 -9.72 -8.21 0.25
CA ASN A 310 -11.16 -8.36 0.56
C ASN A 310 -11.89 -7.16 -0.12
N LEU A 311 -12.78 -7.30 -1.10
CA LEU A 311 -13.83 -8.30 -1.34
C LEU A 311 -14.18 -8.34 -2.84
N GLY A 312 -14.31 -9.54 -3.42
CA GLY A 312 -15.02 -9.79 -4.69
C GLY A 312 -14.17 -9.98 -5.95
N GLU A 313 -13.00 -9.34 -6.06
CA GLU A 313 -12.31 -9.18 -7.36
C GLU A 313 -11.04 -10.02 -7.55
N GLY A 314 -10.58 -10.77 -6.53
CA GLY A 314 -9.38 -11.62 -6.64
C GLY A 314 -8.06 -10.85 -6.80
N ARG A 315 -8.04 -9.55 -6.54
CA ARG A 315 -6.87 -8.67 -6.65
C ARG A 315 -6.30 -8.34 -5.26
N ASP A 316 -4.97 -8.25 -5.19
CA ASP A 316 -4.24 -7.81 -4.00
C ASP A 316 -3.76 -6.37 -4.19
N SER A 317 -4.22 -5.46 -3.34
CA SER A 317 -3.78 -4.05 -3.32
C SER A 317 -2.42 -3.85 -2.63
N GLN A 318 -1.74 -4.93 -2.25
CA GLN A 318 -0.39 -4.92 -1.68
C GLN A 318 -0.28 -4.11 -0.39
N LEU A 319 -1.32 -4.07 0.46
CA LEU A 319 -1.29 -3.25 1.68
C LEU A 319 -0.23 -3.73 2.69
N ASN A 320 0.49 -2.80 3.33
CA ASN A 320 1.45 -3.10 4.41
C ASN A 320 0.77 -3.58 5.70
N TYR A 321 -0.51 -3.28 5.87
CA TYR A 321 -1.32 -3.63 7.04
C TYR A 321 -2.70 -4.15 6.60
N PRO A 322 -3.39 -4.96 7.43
CA PRO A 322 -4.73 -5.44 7.11
C PRO A 322 -5.70 -4.28 6.84
N LEU A 323 -6.56 -4.43 5.84
CA LEU A 323 -7.67 -3.49 5.61
C LEU A 323 -8.72 -3.55 6.73
N VAL A 324 -8.86 -4.72 7.37
CA VAL A 324 -9.83 -4.97 8.44
C VAL A 324 -9.12 -5.50 9.68
N ALA A 325 -9.37 -4.88 10.83
CA ALA A 325 -8.91 -5.36 12.14
C ALA A 325 -9.99 -5.11 13.20
N ILE A 326 -10.35 -6.14 13.97
CA ILE A 326 -11.45 -6.09 14.95
C ILE A 326 -10.89 -6.48 16.32
N PRO A 327 -10.15 -5.60 17.01
CA PRO A 327 -9.60 -5.93 18.32
C PRO A 327 -10.68 -5.91 19.40
N ASP A 328 -10.48 -6.69 20.46
CA ASP A 328 -11.31 -6.61 21.66
C ASP A 328 -11.13 -5.24 22.33
N ALA A 329 -12.24 -4.55 22.59
CA ALA A 329 -12.23 -3.22 23.18
C ALA A 329 -11.63 -3.23 24.59
N THR A 330 -10.67 -2.34 24.87
CA THR A 330 -9.96 -2.29 26.16
C THR A 330 -9.75 -0.87 26.66
N ASN A 331 -9.78 -0.69 27.98
CA ASN A 331 -9.43 0.60 28.59
C ASN A 331 -7.98 0.66 29.06
N ASP A 332 -7.26 -0.48 29.03
CA ASP A 332 -5.83 -0.47 29.34
C ASP A 332 -5.10 0.40 28.34
N ILE A 333 -4.34 1.37 28.83
CA ILE A 333 -3.71 2.36 27.97
C ILE A 333 -2.63 1.77 27.06
N ALA A 334 -1.89 0.76 27.52
CA ALA A 334 -0.85 0.15 26.70
C ALA A 334 -1.50 -0.57 25.51
N GLU A 335 -2.59 -1.30 25.77
CA GLU A 335 -3.33 -1.98 24.71
C GLU A 335 -4.12 -1.00 23.82
N ALA A 336 -4.86 -0.05 24.40
CA ALA A 336 -5.70 0.91 23.67
C ALA A 336 -4.89 1.84 22.74
N THR A 337 -3.58 1.93 22.94
CA THR A 337 -2.68 2.75 22.11
C THR A 337 -1.68 1.92 21.31
N ASN A 338 -1.83 0.59 21.30
CA ASN A 338 -0.97 -0.30 20.53
C ASN A 338 -1.37 -0.29 19.04
N PRO A 339 -0.51 0.22 18.12
CA PRO A 339 -0.80 0.27 16.69
C PRO A 339 -1.06 -1.11 16.07
N ASP A 340 -0.49 -2.18 16.62
CA ASP A 340 -0.61 -3.54 16.07
C ASP A 340 -2.04 -4.10 16.15
N ARG A 341 -2.91 -3.48 16.97
CA ARG A 341 -4.32 -3.86 17.11
C ARG A 341 -5.20 -3.31 15.98
N PHE A 342 -4.68 -2.39 15.17
CA PHE A 342 -5.47 -1.62 14.23
C PHE A 342 -5.16 -1.94 12.76
N ASN A 343 -6.14 -1.65 11.90
CA ASN A 343 -6.01 -1.76 10.45
C ASN A 343 -5.05 -0.69 9.90
N VAL A 344 -4.86 -0.67 8.58
CA VAL A 344 -4.00 0.30 7.87
C VAL A 344 -4.30 1.76 8.25
N CYS A 345 -5.58 2.15 8.39
CA CYS A 345 -5.95 3.51 8.78
C CYS A 345 -5.60 3.79 10.24
N GLY A 346 -5.88 2.84 11.12
CA GLY A 346 -5.65 2.97 12.55
C GLY A 346 -4.18 2.91 12.95
N GLN A 347 -3.26 2.59 12.04
CA GLN A 347 -1.82 2.79 12.26
C GLN A 347 -1.46 4.22 12.64
N CYS A 348 -2.21 5.20 12.12
CA CYS A 348 -2.05 6.62 12.45
C CYS A 348 -3.28 7.20 13.16
N HIS A 349 -4.46 6.67 12.86
CA HIS A 349 -5.74 7.10 13.43
C HIS A 349 -6.11 6.29 14.68
N HIS A 350 -5.19 6.22 15.65
CA HIS A 350 -5.44 5.78 17.01
C HIS A 350 -4.90 6.81 18.04
N LEU A 351 -5.36 6.70 19.28
CA LEU A 351 -4.81 7.44 20.42
C LEU A 351 -3.41 6.95 20.76
N ARG A 352 -2.55 7.85 21.23
CA ARG A 352 -1.14 7.53 21.44
C ARG A 352 -0.79 7.44 22.92
N SER A 353 0.03 6.44 23.25
CA SER A 353 0.79 6.45 24.49
C SER A 353 2.08 7.20 24.25
N ASP A 354 2.34 8.21 25.06
CA ASP A 354 3.63 8.88 25.05
C ASP A 354 4.61 8.00 25.82
N THR A 355 5.27 7.07 25.13
CA THR A 355 6.19 6.09 25.72
C THR A 355 7.36 6.74 26.46
N ASN A 356 7.63 8.02 26.21
CA ASN A 356 8.67 8.82 26.87
C ASN A 356 8.14 9.77 27.96
N LYS A 357 6.82 9.82 28.22
CA LYS A 357 6.26 10.64 29.30
C LYS A 357 5.57 9.76 30.34
N THR A 358 5.83 10.06 31.61
CA THR A 358 5.17 9.45 32.77
C THR A 358 3.64 9.56 32.65
N ALA A 359 2.87 8.88 33.51
CA ALA A 359 1.39 8.81 33.51
C ALA A 359 0.62 10.16 33.39
N THR A 360 1.30 11.31 33.43
CA THR A 360 0.79 12.67 33.18
C THR A 360 0.86 13.13 31.71
N GLY A 361 1.50 12.37 30.81
CA GLY A 361 1.71 12.73 29.39
C GLY A 361 0.98 11.87 28.37
N SER A 362 0.40 10.75 28.79
CA SER A 362 -0.39 9.86 27.94
C SER A 362 -1.78 10.42 27.63
N ASP A 363 -2.44 9.96 26.56
CA ASP A 363 -3.78 10.40 26.15
C ASP A 363 -4.88 9.91 27.12
N THR A 364 -4.81 10.37 28.37
CA THR A 364 -5.81 10.17 29.45
C THR A 364 -6.25 11.51 30.04
N TRP A 365 -7.28 11.51 30.89
CA TRP A 365 -7.73 12.74 31.57
C TRP A 365 -6.71 13.29 32.59
N LYS A 366 -5.65 12.53 32.91
CA LYS A 366 -4.54 13.03 33.73
C LYS A 366 -3.58 13.93 32.94
N LYS A 367 -3.67 13.94 31.61
CA LYS A 367 -2.99 14.92 30.74
C LYS A 367 -3.49 16.32 31.07
N THR A 368 -2.57 17.27 31.26
CA THR A 368 -2.95 18.62 31.71
C THR A 368 -2.61 19.73 30.72
N SER A 369 -1.61 19.54 29.86
CA SER A 369 -1.09 20.60 28.98
C SER A 369 -1.72 20.63 27.60
N ARG A 370 -2.22 19.51 27.10
CA ARG A 370 -2.74 19.38 25.73
C ARG A 370 -3.93 18.42 25.71
N PRO A 371 -4.89 18.63 24.78
CA PRO A 371 -5.95 17.66 24.58
C PRO A 371 -5.41 16.30 24.13
N VAL A 372 -6.30 15.30 24.16
CA VAL A 372 -6.10 14.06 23.41
C VAL A 372 -5.77 14.38 21.96
N HIS A 373 -4.93 13.57 21.35
CA HIS A 373 -4.55 13.79 19.97
C HIS A 373 -5.76 13.71 19.03
N ARG A 374 -5.73 14.47 17.92
CA ARG A 374 -6.76 14.49 16.87
C ARG A 374 -6.62 13.28 15.93
N SER A 375 -6.55 12.09 16.52
CA SER A 375 -6.34 10.82 15.82
C SER A 375 -7.08 9.66 16.49
N GLY A 376 -8.00 9.91 17.42
CA GLY A 376 -8.66 8.86 18.20
C GLY A 376 -9.74 8.06 17.47
N GLN A 377 -9.82 8.11 16.14
CA GLN A 377 -10.96 7.58 15.38
C GLN A 377 -11.14 6.06 15.55
N SER A 378 -10.05 5.29 15.51
CA SER A 378 -10.13 3.83 15.72
C SER A 378 -10.59 3.47 17.13
N ASN A 379 -10.16 4.23 18.14
CA ASN A 379 -10.60 4.05 19.52
C ASN A 379 -12.09 4.39 19.69
N MET A 380 -12.56 5.49 19.09
CA MET A 380 -13.99 5.83 19.08
C MET A 380 -14.82 4.73 18.43
N GLY A 381 -14.39 4.25 17.26
CA GLY A 381 -15.05 3.16 16.53
C GLY A 381 -15.11 1.85 17.33
N ASN A 382 -14.01 1.47 17.96
CA ASN A 382 -13.93 0.32 18.86
C ASN A 382 -14.66 0.55 20.19
N GLY A 383 -15.12 1.77 20.46
CA GLY A 383 -15.81 2.13 21.69
C GLY A 383 -14.93 1.92 22.91
N GLU A 384 -13.67 2.32 22.80
CA GLU A 384 -12.67 2.19 23.84
C GLU A 384 -12.01 3.53 24.16
N MET A 385 -11.77 3.79 25.44
CA MET A 385 -11.21 5.05 25.92
C MET A 385 -10.06 4.73 26.87
N PRO A 386 -8.81 5.08 26.53
CA PRO A 386 -7.68 4.83 27.41
C PRO A 386 -7.87 5.53 28.75
N ILE A 387 -7.72 4.76 29.83
CA ILE A 387 -7.82 5.28 31.20
C ILE A 387 -6.49 5.04 31.95
N PRO A 388 -6.19 5.81 33.00
CA PRO A 388 -5.04 5.52 33.86
C PRO A 388 -5.15 4.10 34.45
N ALA A 389 -4.01 3.42 34.55
CA ALA A 389 -3.95 2.06 35.08
C ALA A 389 -4.62 1.96 36.47
N GLY A 390 -5.42 0.91 36.67
CA GLY A 390 -6.14 0.66 37.93
C GLY A 390 -7.37 1.56 38.17
N THR A 391 -7.83 2.31 37.17
CA THR A 391 -9.07 3.10 37.27
C THR A 391 -10.28 2.36 36.69
N LEU A 392 -11.48 2.72 37.13
CA LEU A 392 -12.71 2.23 36.52
C LEU A 392 -13.02 3.01 35.24
N PRO A 393 -13.57 2.37 34.20
CA PRO A 393 -14.00 3.05 32.98
C PRO A 393 -15.02 4.16 33.26
N LEU A 394 -14.92 5.28 32.53
CA LEU A 394 -15.88 6.38 32.64
C LEU A 394 -17.26 5.97 32.12
N VAL A 395 -17.26 5.16 31.06
CA VAL A 395 -18.39 4.47 30.46
C VAL A 395 -17.96 3.04 30.08
N PRO A 396 -18.88 2.07 29.99
CA PRO A 396 -18.56 0.73 29.49
C PRO A 396 -18.07 0.77 28.04
N ASN A 397 -17.20 -0.16 27.65
CA ASN A 397 -16.79 -0.32 26.26
C ASN A 397 -17.97 -0.71 25.38
N GLY A 398 -17.96 -0.27 24.12
CA GLY A 398 -19.04 -0.58 23.18
C GLY A 398 -18.66 -0.30 21.74
N ALA A 399 -18.06 -1.27 21.08
CA ALA A 399 -17.69 -1.19 19.67
C ALA A 399 -18.91 -0.94 18.77
N HIS A 400 -18.73 -0.10 17.75
CA HIS A 400 -19.76 0.17 16.78
C HIS A 400 -19.80 -0.91 15.70
N TYR A 401 -21.00 -1.25 15.23
CA TYR A 401 -21.21 -2.26 14.20
C TYR A 401 -20.40 -1.98 12.93
N HIS A 402 -20.27 -0.71 12.54
CA HIS A 402 -19.49 -0.34 11.35
C HIS A 402 -17.98 -0.61 11.48
N PHE A 403 -17.47 -0.80 12.70
CA PHE A 403 -16.09 -1.19 12.95
C PHE A 403 -15.92 -2.70 13.13
N THR A 404 -16.98 -3.44 13.42
CA THR A 404 -16.91 -4.90 13.64
C THR A 404 -17.39 -5.73 12.47
N ALA A 405 -18.20 -5.17 11.57
CA ALA A 405 -18.90 -5.94 10.54
C ALA A 405 -18.91 -5.30 9.14
N THR A 406 -18.43 -4.06 9.00
CA THR A 406 -18.33 -3.43 7.68
C THR A 406 -17.19 -4.04 6.87
N PRO A 407 -17.42 -4.45 5.61
CA PRO A 407 -16.45 -5.23 4.85
C PRO A 407 -15.06 -4.60 4.66
N ARG A 408 -14.94 -3.26 4.58
CA ARG A 408 -13.64 -2.55 4.46
C ARG A 408 -13.41 -1.50 5.57
N GLN A 409 -14.19 -1.58 6.66
CA GLN A 409 -14.14 -0.63 7.78
C GLN A 409 -14.07 0.84 7.32
N CYS A 410 -13.00 1.57 7.68
CA CYS A 410 -12.81 2.98 7.36
C CYS A 410 -12.91 3.26 5.85
N ALA A 411 -12.31 2.38 5.03
CA ALA A 411 -12.26 2.53 3.59
C ALA A 411 -13.65 2.39 2.93
N THR A 412 -14.64 1.79 3.60
CA THR A 412 -16.01 1.77 3.08
C THR A 412 -16.60 3.16 2.93
N CYS A 413 -16.33 4.07 3.89
CA CYS A 413 -16.91 5.42 3.87
C CYS A 413 -15.94 6.46 3.32
N HIS A 414 -14.64 6.30 3.60
CA HIS A 414 -13.61 7.29 3.26
C HIS A 414 -12.92 7.03 1.92
N MET A 415 -13.08 5.83 1.37
CA MET A 415 -12.46 5.42 0.10
C MET A 415 -13.50 4.67 -0.72
N LYS A 416 -14.71 5.24 -0.81
CA LYS A 416 -15.80 4.60 -1.54
C LYS A 416 -15.35 4.38 -2.99
N PRO A 417 -15.56 3.18 -3.56
CA PRO A 417 -15.36 2.98 -4.99
C PRO A 417 -16.29 3.88 -5.80
N GLU A 418 -15.77 4.43 -6.89
CA GLU A 418 -16.58 5.12 -7.89
C GLU A 418 -17.61 4.13 -8.48
N GLU A 419 -18.77 4.64 -8.89
CA GLU A 419 -19.76 3.78 -9.54
C GLU A 419 -19.26 3.48 -10.96
N GLN A 420 -19.15 2.20 -11.31
CA GLN A 420 -18.75 1.80 -12.66
C GLN A 420 -19.82 2.28 -13.65
N VAL A 421 -19.49 3.29 -14.47
CA VAL A 421 -20.46 3.97 -15.36
C VAL A 421 -20.93 3.05 -16.48
N ASP A 422 -20.05 2.15 -16.94
CA ASP A 422 -20.36 1.13 -17.95
C ASP A 422 -19.97 -0.27 -17.44
N PRO A 423 -20.93 -1.17 -17.19
CA PRO A 423 -20.66 -2.55 -16.79
C PRO A 423 -19.90 -3.37 -17.85
N ALA A 424 -19.83 -2.90 -19.10
CA ALA A 424 -19.06 -3.52 -20.17
C ALA A 424 -17.61 -3.00 -20.24
N ASP A 425 -17.28 -1.94 -19.51
CA ASP A 425 -15.92 -1.44 -19.41
C ASP A 425 -15.08 -2.38 -18.52
N PRO A 426 -14.02 -3.02 -19.05
CA PRO A 426 -13.17 -3.89 -18.26
C PRO A 426 -12.28 -3.13 -17.26
N THR A 427 -12.31 -1.78 -17.24
CA THR A 427 -11.55 -0.99 -16.27
C THR A 427 -11.95 -1.35 -14.83
N PRO A 428 -10.97 -1.52 -13.92
CA PRO A 428 -11.27 -1.81 -12.53
C PRO A 428 -12.00 -0.62 -11.90
N THR A 429 -12.96 -0.90 -11.02
CA THR A 429 -13.63 0.15 -10.27
C THR A 429 -12.60 0.92 -9.44
N ASN A 430 -12.45 2.22 -9.72
CA ASN A 430 -11.50 3.06 -9.02
C ASN A 430 -11.92 3.22 -7.55
N ILE A 431 -10.97 3.06 -6.63
CA ILE A 431 -11.17 3.28 -5.19
C ILE A 431 -10.67 4.68 -4.88
N SER A 432 -11.54 5.56 -4.38
CA SER A 432 -11.15 6.94 -4.15
C SER A 432 -10.04 7.07 -3.11
N HIS A 433 -9.02 7.87 -3.42
CA HIS A 433 -7.90 8.23 -2.54
C HIS A 433 -7.97 9.68 -2.05
N LYS A 434 -9.17 10.29 -2.07
CA LYS A 434 -9.41 11.59 -1.44
C LYS A 434 -9.47 11.50 0.09
N PHE A 435 -9.79 10.31 0.61
CA PHE A 435 -10.01 10.02 2.04
C PHE A 435 -11.19 10.78 2.67
N GLU A 436 -12.00 11.45 1.85
CA GLU A 436 -13.20 12.16 2.27
C GLU A 436 -14.39 11.21 2.39
N VAL A 437 -15.32 11.54 3.29
CA VAL A 437 -16.53 10.74 3.46
C VAL A 437 -17.45 10.94 2.26
N ASP A 438 -17.73 9.87 1.53
CA ASP A 438 -18.80 9.83 0.54
C ASP A 438 -20.09 9.32 1.17
N THR A 439 -21.12 10.16 1.23
CA THR A 439 -22.41 9.79 1.81
C THR A 439 -23.21 8.80 0.96
N ALA A 440 -22.85 8.61 -0.32
CA ALA A 440 -23.38 7.54 -1.14
C ALA A 440 -23.03 6.16 -0.57
N ALA A 441 -21.90 6.00 0.12
CA ALA A 441 -21.49 4.73 0.75
C ALA A 441 -22.48 4.25 1.81
N CYS A 442 -23.25 5.17 2.41
CA CYS A 442 -24.28 4.83 3.38
C CYS A 442 -25.49 4.17 2.70
N SER A 443 -25.82 4.55 1.47
CA SER A 443 -27.01 4.09 0.76
C SER A 443 -27.00 2.59 0.48
N ASP A 444 -25.81 2.00 0.30
CA ASP A 444 -25.61 0.58 0.05
C ASP A 444 -26.15 -0.30 1.20
N CYS A 445 -26.07 0.21 2.43
CA CYS A 445 -26.52 -0.47 3.65
C CYS A 445 -27.80 0.15 4.25
N HIS A 446 -28.09 1.42 3.95
CA HIS A 446 -29.20 2.19 4.49
C HIS A 446 -30.12 2.75 3.39
N PRO A 447 -30.75 1.91 2.55
CA PRO A 447 -31.47 2.36 1.36
C PRO A 447 -32.75 3.17 1.65
N VAL A 448 -33.22 3.14 2.90
CA VAL A 448 -34.48 3.78 3.33
C VAL A 448 -34.26 5.14 4.01
N VAL A 449 -33.01 5.52 4.29
CA VAL A 449 -32.67 6.76 4.99
C VAL A 449 -31.89 7.65 4.03
N ASN A 450 -32.20 8.95 4.01
CA ASN A 450 -31.35 9.92 3.32
C ASN A 450 -30.00 10.05 4.07
N PRO A 451 -28.87 9.67 3.47
CA PRO A 451 -27.57 9.67 4.16
C PRO A 451 -27.13 11.03 4.68
N GLU A 452 -27.33 12.09 3.89
CA GLU A 452 -26.92 13.44 4.27
C GLU A 452 -27.74 13.96 5.46
N THR A 453 -29.04 13.63 5.47
CA THR A 453 -29.92 13.94 6.59
C THR A 453 -29.48 13.19 7.85
N LEU A 454 -29.12 11.91 7.72
CA LEU A 454 -28.65 11.10 8.85
C LEU A 454 -27.34 11.65 9.43
N LYS A 455 -26.35 11.92 8.57
CA LYS A 455 -25.07 12.55 8.93
C LYS A 455 -25.29 13.87 9.66
N THR A 456 -26.06 14.77 9.07
CA THR A 456 -26.36 16.09 9.65
C THR A 456 -27.08 15.97 11.00
N THR A 457 -27.97 14.98 11.15
CA THR A 457 -28.69 14.74 12.42
C THR A 457 -27.73 14.35 13.54
N PHE A 458 -26.81 13.41 13.29
CA PHE A 458 -25.81 13.03 14.28
C PHE A 458 -24.89 14.20 14.63
N GLN A 459 -24.37 14.90 13.62
CA GLN A 459 -23.46 16.03 13.81
C GLN A 459 -24.11 17.16 14.63
N ASN A 460 -25.33 17.56 14.31
CA ASN A 460 -26.04 18.61 15.05
C ASN A 460 -26.34 18.21 16.49
N ARG A 461 -26.75 16.95 16.71
CA ARG A 461 -27.01 16.43 18.06
C ARG A 461 -25.74 16.45 18.91
N THR A 462 -24.64 15.93 18.38
CA THR A 462 -23.36 15.88 19.07
C THR A 462 -22.82 17.28 19.35
N GLN A 463 -22.83 18.17 18.35
CA GLN A 463 -22.38 19.54 18.51
C GLN A 463 -23.20 20.32 19.53
N GLY A 464 -24.53 20.21 19.50
CA GLY A 464 -25.40 20.89 20.48
C GLY A 464 -25.12 20.47 21.93
N ARG A 465 -24.77 19.20 22.16
CA ARG A 465 -24.39 18.71 23.50
C ARG A 465 -23.01 19.20 23.93
N LEU A 466 -22.03 19.20 23.01
CA LEU A 466 -20.71 19.81 23.26
C LEU A 466 -20.85 21.30 23.62
N ASP A 467 -21.66 22.05 22.87
CA ASP A 467 -21.92 23.46 23.12
C ASP A 467 -22.56 23.69 24.50
N ALA A 468 -23.51 22.84 24.89
CA ALA A 468 -24.15 22.90 26.21
C ALA A 468 -23.16 22.62 27.36
N ILE A 469 -22.29 21.61 27.20
CA ILE A 469 -21.21 21.29 28.15
C ILE A 469 -20.26 22.49 28.28
N LYS A 470 -19.81 23.05 27.15
CA LYS A 470 -18.93 24.22 27.11
C LYS A 470 -19.57 25.43 27.78
N ALA A 471 -20.83 25.72 27.48
CA ALA A 471 -21.56 26.84 28.06
C ALA A 471 -21.66 26.74 29.59
N ARG A 472 -21.96 25.55 30.14
CA ARG A 472 -22.00 25.32 31.59
C ARG A 472 -20.65 25.53 32.26
N LEU A 473 -19.57 25.05 31.63
CA LEU A 473 -18.21 25.26 32.14
C LEU A 473 -17.80 26.74 32.11
N ASP A 474 -18.07 27.44 30.99
CA ASP A 474 -17.72 28.85 30.83
C ASP A 474 -18.56 29.78 31.72
N ALA A 475 -19.77 29.37 32.10
CA ALA A 475 -20.66 30.14 32.99
C ALA A 475 -20.29 30.07 34.48
N LYS A 476 -19.24 29.32 34.87
CA LYS A 476 -18.82 29.20 36.28
C LYS A 476 -18.43 30.56 36.85
N ALA A 477 -19.18 31.02 37.87
CA ALA A 477 -18.96 32.29 38.51
C ALA A 477 -17.53 32.44 39.07
N GLY A 478 -16.93 33.62 38.86
CA GLY A 478 -15.58 33.93 39.33
C GLY A 478 -14.45 33.27 38.54
N GLN A 479 -14.74 32.65 37.39
CA GLN A 479 -13.74 32.12 36.46
C GLN A 479 -13.84 32.83 35.10
N ALA A 480 -12.71 32.92 34.38
CA ALA A 480 -12.70 33.42 33.02
C ALA A 480 -13.29 32.40 32.05
N ALA A 481 -13.91 32.87 30.94
CA ALA A 481 -14.29 31.98 29.85
C ALA A 481 -13.06 31.16 29.39
N ASN A 482 -13.24 29.85 29.19
CA ASN A 482 -12.20 28.88 28.83
C ASN A 482 -11.24 28.43 29.96
N TRP A 483 -11.48 28.77 31.24
CA TRP A 483 -10.63 28.34 32.39
C TRP A 483 -10.43 26.83 32.52
N TRP A 484 -11.27 26.01 31.90
CA TRP A 484 -11.19 24.56 31.97
C TRP A 484 -10.37 23.98 30.82
N GLN A 485 -10.22 24.69 29.70
CA GLN A 485 -9.61 24.16 28.47
C GLN A 485 -8.12 23.84 28.65
N TYR A 486 -7.57 23.04 27.75
CA TYR A 486 -6.13 22.74 27.74
C TYR A 486 -5.30 23.96 27.35
N SER A 487 -4.16 24.16 28.00
CA SER A 487 -3.23 25.26 27.71
C SER A 487 -1.94 24.75 27.07
N SER A 488 -1.88 24.72 25.74
CA SER A 488 -0.64 24.37 25.04
C SER A 488 0.25 25.58 24.75
N SER A 489 -0.34 26.75 24.45
CA SER A 489 0.28 28.10 24.43
C SER A 489 -0.61 29.21 23.82
N SER A 490 -1.90 29.02 23.50
CA SER A 490 -2.74 30.12 22.96
C SER A 490 -4.25 30.10 23.29
N TYR A 491 -4.70 29.24 24.21
CA TYR A 491 -6.06 29.31 24.75
C TYR A 491 -5.95 29.35 26.27
N GLY A 492 -6.57 30.36 26.91
CA GLY A 492 -6.39 30.76 28.31
C GLY A 492 -6.86 29.77 29.37
N GLY A 493 -6.34 28.55 29.33
CA GLY A 493 -6.54 27.50 30.33
C GLY A 493 -5.37 27.37 31.32
N PRO A 494 -5.51 26.52 32.35
CA PRO A 494 -4.54 26.36 33.42
C PRO A 494 -3.33 25.54 32.95
N ALA A 495 -2.15 26.11 33.16
CA ALA A 495 -0.87 25.43 32.97
C ALA A 495 -0.84 24.13 33.79
N GLY A 496 -0.19 23.10 33.23
CA GLY A 496 -0.16 21.76 33.79
C GLY A 496 0.33 21.68 35.24
N ALA A 497 -0.13 20.65 35.95
CA ALA A 497 0.13 20.31 37.36
C ALA A 497 -0.71 21.01 38.46
N GLN A 498 -1.80 21.70 38.14
CA GLN A 498 -2.72 22.17 39.20
C GLN A 498 -3.46 21.00 39.89
N THR A 499 -3.28 20.90 41.21
CA THR A 499 -4.03 19.97 42.10
C THR A 499 -5.46 20.43 42.34
N THR A 500 -5.75 21.72 42.12
CA THR A 500 -7.09 22.31 42.18
C THR A 500 -7.31 23.16 40.92
N LEU A 501 -8.36 22.87 40.15
CA LEU A 501 -8.72 23.62 38.94
C LEU A 501 -9.90 24.56 39.24
N GLY A 502 -9.77 25.85 38.91
CA GLY A 502 -10.87 26.81 39.01
C GLY A 502 -11.49 26.93 40.41
N GLY A 503 -10.68 26.78 41.47
CA GLY A 503 -11.14 26.87 42.86
C GLY A 503 -11.97 25.68 43.34
N TYR A 504 -11.99 24.57 42.61
CA TYR A 504 -12.64 23.33 43.04
C TYR A 504 -11.82 22.56 44.08
N SER A 505 -12.52 21.71 44.86
CA SER A 505 -11.89 20.65 45.65
C SER A 505 -11.07 19.71 44.74
N GLU A 506 -10.18 18.91 45.30
CA GLU A 506 -9.42 17.92 44.51
C GLU A 506 -10.36 16.90 43.82
N ALA A 507 -11.41 16.46 44.51
CA ALA A 507 -12.41 15.53 43.96
C ALA A 507 -13.20 16.15 42.79
N ASP A 508 -13.60 17.41 42.91
CA ASP A 508 -14.32 18.10 41.84
C ASP A 508 -13.38 18.52 40.70
N THR A 509 -12.12 18.78 41.01
CA THR A 509 -11.05 18.99 40.02
C THR A 509 -10.85 17.76 39.15
N ASP A 510 -10.88 16.55 39.71
CA ASP A 510 -10.77 15.32 38.93
C ASP A 510 -11.98 15.14 37.99
N LYS A 511 -13.21 15.45 38.45
CA LYS A 511 -14.40 15.44 37.59
C LYS A 511 -14.29 16.44 36.43
N VAL A 512 -13.77 17.65 36.67
CA VAL A 512 -13.52 18.64 35.61
C VAL A 512 -12.53 18.09 34.58
N LYS A 513 -11.46 17.40 35.02
CA LYS A 513 -10.50 16.75 34.12
C LYS A 513 -11.16 15.66 33.27
N GLN A 514 -12.03 14.84 33.86
CA GLN A 514 -12.81 13.82 33.13
C GLN A 514 -13.78 14.45 32.11
N ILE A 515 -14.56 15.47 32.50
CA ILE A 515 -15.48 16.19 31.60
C ILE A 515 -14.70 16.76 30.41
N ARG A 516 -13.58 17.44 30.70
CA ARG A 516 -12.71 18.01 29.68
C ARG A 516 -12.18 16.96 28.72
N TYR A 517 -11.70 15.84 29.26
CA TYR A 517 -11.17 14.76 28.45
C TYR A 517 -12.24 14.17 27.52
N ILE A 518 -13.43 13.89 28.05
CA ILE A 518 -14.59 13.43 27.26
C ILE A 518 -14.92 14.45 26.16
N TYR A 519 -15.01 15.73 26.51
CA TYR A 519 -15.32 16.79 25.55
C TYR A 519 -14.34 16.78 24.37
N TYR A 520 -13.04 16.73 24.65
CA TYR A 520 -12.04 16.73 23.58
C TYR A 520 -11.91 15.38 22.87
N PHE A 521 -12.20 14.25 23.52
CA PHE A 521 -12.24 12.95 22.86
C PHE A 521 -13.34 12.89 21.79
N VAL A 522 -14.55 13.35 22.13
CA VAL A 522 -15.66 13.43 21.17
C VAL A 522 -15.41 14.51 20.10
N LEU A 523 -14.90 15.68 20.50
CA LEU A 523 -14.62 16.77 19.56
C LEU A 523 -13.50 16.41 18.57
N ASN A 524 -12.43 15.75 19.04
CA ASN A 524 -11.25 15.46 18.24
C ASN A 524 -11.35 14.17 17.42
N ASP A 525 -12.32 13.30 17.72
CA ASP A 525 -12.73 12.24 16.79
C ASP A 525 -13.19 12.82 15.44
N GLY A 526 -13.81 13.99 15.46
CA GLY A 526 -14.12 14.77 14.25
C GLY A 526 -15.31 14.25 13.43
N SER A 527 -15.88 13.09 13.75
CA SER A 527 -17.02 12.53 13.00
C SER A 527 -18.37 13.17 13.35
N GLY A 528 -18.43 13.99 14.41
CA GLY A 528 -19.69 14.45 14.99
C GLY A 528 -20.54 13.31 15.57
N GLY A 529 -19.88 12.24 16.03
CA GLY A 529 -20.49 11.08 16.67
C GLY A 529 -20.89 9.96 15.72
N ILE A 530 -20.60 10.07 14.42
CA ILE A 530 -20.95 9.06 13.41
C ILE A 530 -20.13 7.79 13.58
N HIS A 531 -18.85 7.89 13.96
CA HIS A 531 -17.99 6.70 14.15
C HIS A 531 -18.55 5.73 15.20
N ASN A 532 -19.19 6.26 16.25
CA ASN A 532 -19.86 5.45 17.26
C ASN A 532 -20.96 6.24 17.99
N PRO A 533 -22.20 6.26 17.47
CA PRO A 533 -23.25 7.11 18.02
C PRO A 533 -23.65 6.78 19.45
N ASN A 534 -23.71 5.49 19.79
CA ASN A 534 -24.10 5.04 21.13
C ASN A 534 -23.02 5.37 22.15
N TYR A 535 -21.76 5.07 21.83
CA TYR A 535 -20.64 5.37 22.72
C TYR A 535 -20.45 6.88 22.90
N THR A 536 -20.59 7.66 21.82
CA THR A 536 -20.59 9.12 21.89
C THR A 536 -21.69 9.64 22.82
N ASP A 537 -22.90 9.07 22.72
CA ASP A 537 -24.01 9.47 23.58
C ASP A 537 -23.76 9.17 25.06
N ASP A 538 -23.21 7.99 25.35
CA ASP A 538 -22.84 7.56 26.70
C ASP A 538 -21.75 8.45 27.30
N LEU A 539 -20.72 8.78 26.51
CA LEU A 539 -19.65 9.69 26.90
C LEU A 539 -20.18 11.08 27.25
N LEU A 540 -20.95 11.69 26.35
CA LEU A 540 -21.50 13.02 26.59
C LEU A 540 -22.47 13.02 27.78
N ARG A 541 -23.23 11.94 27.98
CA ARG A 541 -24.13 11.80 29.15
C ARG A 541 -23.31 11.74 30.43
N LYS A 542 -22.21 10.99 30.43
CA LYS A 542 -21.28 10.94 31.55
C LYS A 542 -20.71 12.33 31.87
N ALA A 543 -20.35 13.13 30.87
CA ALA A 543 -19.88 14.50 31.08
C ALA A 543 -20.98 15.40 31.69
N GLU A 544 -22.22 15.30 31.21
CA GLU A 544 -23.37 16.04 31.74
C GLU A 544 -23.70 15.66 33.20
N ASP A 545 -23.59 14.38 33.55
CA ASP A 545 -23.75 13.88 34.92
C ASP A 545 -22.64 14.42 35.83
N LEU A 546 -21.39 14.39 35.36
CA LEU A 546 -20.24 14.93 36.09
C LEU A 546 -20.36 16.44 36.34
N LEU A 547 -20.87 17.21 35.35
CA LEU A 547 -21.15 18.64 35.50
C LEU A 547 -22.18 18.87 36.62
N THR A 548 -23.26 18.11 36.60
CA THR A 548 -24.32 18.20 37.62
C THR A 548 -23.78 17.86 39.01
N ALA A 549 -22.87 16.88 39.10
CA ALA A 549 -22.21 16.48 40.35
C ALA A 549 -21.22 17.50 40.92
N ILE A 550 -20.84 18.54 40.16
CA ILE A 550 -20.01 19.67 40.63
C ILE A 550 -20.81 20.99 40.73
N GLY A 551 -22.12 20.92 40.59
CA GLY A 551 -23.02 22.08 40.73
C GLY A 551 -23.03 23.03 39.52
N LEU A 552 -22.64 22.53 38.33
CA LEU A 552 -22.78 23.23 37.05
C LEU A 552 -23.95 22.70 36.24
#